data_AF-A0A7X9GIW4-F1
#
_entry.id   AF-A0A7X9GIW4-F1
#
_cell.length_a   1.000
_cell.length_b   1.000
_cell.length_c   1.000
_cell.angle_alpha   90.00
_cell.angle_beta   90.00
_cell.angle_gamma   90.00
#
_symmetry.space_group_name_H-M   'P 1'
#
loop_
_entity.id
_entity.type
_entity.pdbx_description
1 polymer ?
#
loop_
_entity_poly.entity_id
_entity_poly.type
_entity_poly.pdbx_seq_one_letter_code
_entity_poly.pdbx_strand_id
1 'polypeptide(L)'
;MKEWFNQREFNYILIWILILLNLLIIVWWLVGLSSATLLTFGLLAIAGTIMVLLLTRERPAFTASESVLEELTAATNDFQPMADKIIEEVWQDKVVPVADAAKTELGKSLEWLEENSRSFARQILNGLAEVQEKLFFSSGVTLSDELYQLQKKMEERVELTQKFLNGLETGRLKSLDELELYSSRQLKQVRESLEHEGKIVEQYLERTLAMQMETRMVDNDEKLVPQMERMAEQFTVLITSSVDDRVRQLEQVLADMVDELAARAIGAMQKEALSQVSGLRQISGDVEKLWNRPRGPRERLEAAGVILQDLRKQVNDTLITLAWEDVLIEKRWEEMLLRLEKVEQELLQDVEAAKLAEVQASLRQELSSLITTEEYPSWLELIITAELMYDYYQEGLLIEISGEGSYVVLQFVRAVEEMVRASVALPADLLAQRRQVKDQVREGAYNHVFEQVLAEITKHRPGVKAYLEDVYPNGFYSFCLTPGISYQPSNCGQAAWMLYLYLMTQVQQESEDAARLTLLSGLLLALHTLRNRYVHPSHSNIIIPVKDLQDIDEARFCTLTAIDLLLQLEL
;
A
#
# COMPACT_ATOMS: atom_id res chain seq x y z
N MET A 1 -12.36 -27.55 45.43
CA MET A 1 -12.11 -28.68 44.50
C MET A 1 -13.24 -28.80 43.47
N LYS A 2 -13.57 -27.70 42.78
CA LYS A 2 -14.72 -27.61 41.84
C LYS A 2 -14.54 -26.45 40.85
N GLU A 3 -13.30 -26.18 40.45
CA GLU A 3 -12.93 -24.90 39.81
C GLU A 3 -12.02 -25.09 38.59
N TRP A 4 -12.26 -26.13 37.78
CA TRP A 4 -11.44 -26.42 36.61
C TRP A 4 -12.21 -26.96 35.40
N PHE A 5 -13.48 -26.59 35.23
CA PHE A 5 -14.20 -26.90 33.99
C PHE A 5 -13.77 -25.93 32.87
N ASN A 6 -12.53 -26.13 32.41
CA ASN A 6 -11.90 -25.44 31.30
C ASN A 6 -12.67 -25.76 29.99
N GLN A 7 -12.77 -24.81 29.05
CA GLN A 7 -13.29 -25.04 27.68
C GLN A 7 -12.69 -26.29 27.00
N ARG A 8 -11.49 -26.69 27.42
CA ARG A 8 -10.83 -27.94 27.03
C ARG A 8 -11.62 -29.18 27.43
N GLU A 9 -12.13 -29.26 28.67
CA GLU A 9 -12.97 -30.38 29.14
C GLU A 9 -14.34 -30.41 28.43
N PHE A 10 -14.89 -29.24 28.09
CA PHE A 10 -16.10 -29.13 27.28
C PHE A 10 -15.90 -29.71 25.88
N ASN A 11 -14.80 -29.37 25.22
CA ASN A 11 -14.44 -29.93 23.91
C ASN A 11 -14.15 -31.44 24.00
N TYR A 12 -13.52 -31.93 25.07
CA TYR A 12 -13.31 -33.37 25.28
C TYR A 12 -14.62 -34.13 25.44
N ILE A 13 -15.59 -33.60 26.20
CA ILE A 13 -16.91 -34.22 26.34
C ILE A 13 -17.63 -34.24 24.98
N LEU A 14 -17.55 -33.16 24.21
CA LEU A 14 -18.18 -33.08 22.88
C LEU A 14 -17.56 -34.07 21.88
N ILE A 15 -16.24 -34.24 21.92
CA ILE A 15 -15.51 -35.24 21.13
C ILE A 15 -15.91 -36.66 21.53
N TRP A 16 -16.01 -36.96 22.83
CA TRP A 16 -16.46 -38.27 23.30
C TRP A 16 -17.91 -38.58 22.90
N ILE A 17 -18.79 -37.58 22.92
CA ILE A 17 -20.17 -37.70 22.42
C ILE A 17 -20.16 -37.98 20.91
N LEU A 18 -19.32 -37.29 20.13
CA LEU A 18 -19.18 -37.51 18.68
C LEU A 18 -18.62 -38.90 18.34
N ILE A 19 -17.65 -39.39 19.12
CA ILE A 19 -17.09 -40.74 18.97
C ILE A 19 -18.16 -41.79 19.29
N LEU A 20 -18.91 -41.62 20.39
CA LEU A 20 -20.01 -42.51 20.76
C LEU A 20 -21.11 -42.51 19.71
N LEU A 21 -21.45 -41.34 19.16
CA LEU A 21 -22.46 -41.19 18.10
C LEU A 21 -22.01 -41.90 16.81
N ASN A 22 -20.74 -41.75 16.41
CA ASN A 22 -20.17 -42.43 15.25
C ASN A 22 -20.10 -43.96 15.43
N LEU A 23 -19.67 -44.45 16.60
CA LEU A 23 -19.71 -45.88 16.93
C LEU A 23 -21.14 -46.43 16.86
N LEU A 24 -22.12 -45.66 17.33
CA LEU A 24 -23.54 -46.02 17.27
C LEU A 24 -24.08 -46.05 15.84
N ILE A 25 -23.67 -45.12 14.96
CA ILE A 25 -24.04 -45.12 13.54
C ILE A 25 -23.45 -46.34 12.82
N ILE A 26 -22.23 -46.74 13.16
CA ILE A 26 -21.59 -47.95 12.63
C ILE A 26 -22.36 -49.21 13.08
N VAL A 27 -22.77 -49.27 14.35
CA VAL A 27 -23.61 -50.37 14.87
C VAL A 27 -25.00 -50.37 14.22
N TRP A 28 -25.57 -49.19 13.97
CA TRP A 28 -26.85 -49.00 13.28
C TRP A 28 -26.82 -49.52 11.84
N TRP A 29 -25.69 -49.31 11.14
CA TRP A 29 -25.45 -49.84 9.79
C TRP A 29 -25.23 -51.35 9.76
N LEU A 30 -24.59 -51.93 10.78
CA LEU A 30 -24.22 -53.35 10.80
C LEU A 30 -25.35 -54.30 11.19
N VAL A 31 -26.27 -53.88 12.07
CA VAL A 31 -27.24 -54.82 12.70
C VAL A 31 -28.67 -54.64 12.17
N GLY A 32 -28.97 -53.53 11.50
CA GLY A 32 -30.33 -53.18 11.10
C GLY A 32 -31.22 -52.81 12.29
N LEU A 33 -32.28 -52.06 12.01
CA LEU A 33 -33.14 -51.43 13.03
C LEU A 33 -33.86 -52.46 13.91
N SER A 34 -33.28 -52.75 15.07
CA SER A 34 -33.97 -53.46 16.15
C SER A 34 -34.70 -52.46 17.06
N SER A 35 -35.85 -52.87 17.59
CA SER A 35 -36.59 -52.07 18.58
C SER A 35 -35.75 -51.74 19.82
N ALA A 36 -34.78 -52.58 20.17
CA ALA A 36 -33.83 -52.34 21.25
C ALA A 36 -32.90 -51.14 20.96
N THR A 37 -32.38 -51.02 19.73
CA THR A 37 -31.52 -49.88 19.33
C THR A 37 -32.26 -48.54 19.35
N LEU A 38 -33.55 -48.55 18.99
CA LEU A 38 -34.41 -47.37 19.03
C LEU A 38 -34.69 -46.90 20.47
N LEU A 39 -34.84 -47.86 21.38
CA LEU A 39 -35.08 -47.59 22.81
C LEU A 39 -33.81 -47.06 23.49
N THR A 40 -32.63 -47.59 23.16
CA THR A 40 -31.35 -47.03 23.64
C THR A 40 -31.10 -45.62 23.11
N PHE A 41 -31.47 -45.34 21.86
CA PHE A 41 -31.38 -43.99 21.29
C PHE A 41 -32.31 -43.01 22.01
N GLY A 42 -33.56 -43.42 22.28
CA GLY A 42 -34.51 -42.63 23.05
C GLY A 42 -34.00 -42.31 24.45
N LEU A 43 -33.41 -43.28 25.15
CA LEU A 43 -32.83 -43.07 26.49
C LEU A 43 -31.61 -42.15 26.47
N LEU A 44 -30.71 -42.29 25.49
CA LEU A 44 -29.55 -41.41 25.32
C LEU A 44 -29.97 -39.99 24.94
N ALA A 45 -30.96 -39.83 24.07
CA ALA A 45 -31.52 -38.54 23.71
C ALA A 45 -32.17 -37.88 24.94
N ILE A 46 -32.98 -38.62 25.71
CA ILE A 46 -33.60 -38.11 26.95
C ILE A 46 -32.52 -37.72 27.97
N ALA A 47 -31.52 -38.58 28.19
CA ALA A 47 -30.42 -38.28 29.10
C ALA A 47 -29.61 -37.05 28.66
N GLY A 48 -29.31 -36.94 27.36
CA GLY A 48 -28.65 -35.77 26.77
C GLY A 48 -29.49 -34.51 26.90
N THR A 49 -30.80 -34.60 26.66
CA THR A 49 -31.73 -33.46 26.80
C THR A 49 -31.86 -33.03 28.26
N ILE A 50 -31.92 -33.98 29.20
CA ILE A 50 -31.92 -33.71 30.65
C ILE A 50 -30.59 -33.08 31.07
N MET A 51 -29.46 -33.54 30.55
CA MET A 51 -28.14 -32.98 30.84
C MET A 51 -28.03 -31.56 30.30
N VAL A 52 -28.47 -31.30 29.06
CA VAL A 52 -28.55 -29.95 28.49
C VAL A 52 -29.48 -29.08 29.33
N LEU A 53 -30.70 -29.53 29.68
CA LEU A 53 -31.63 -28.78 30.53
C LEU A 53 -31.09 -28.50 31.94
N LEU A 54 -30.28 -29.38 32.51
CA LEU A 54 -29.60 -29.17 33.79
C LEU A 54 -28.43 -28.17 33.67
N LEU A 55 -27.74 -28.15 32.53
CA LEU A 55 -26.61 -27.27 32.24
C LEU A 55 -27.05 -25.87 31.75
N THR A 56 -28.17 -25.77 31.05
CA THR A 56 -28.79 -24.53 30.57
C THR A 56 -29.84 -24.00 31.54
N ARG A 57 -30.07 -24.67 32.68
CA ARG A 57 -30.88 -24.11 33.75
C ARG A 57 -30.20 -22.81 34.16
N GLU A 58 -30.86 -21.68 33.87
CA GLU A 58 -30.39 -20.37 34.32
C GLU A 58 -30.02 -20.51 35.80
N ARG A 59 -28.74 -20.26 36.11
CA ARG A 59 -28.30 -20.22 37.50
C ARG A 59 -29.28 -19.28 38.22
N PRO A 60 -29.79 -19.67 39.41
CA PRO A 60 -30.73 -18.81 40.13
C PRO A 60 -30.15 -17.40 40.18
N ALA A 61 -30.98 -16.40 39.90
CA ALA A 61 -30.58 -15.00 39.98
C ALA A 61 -29.79 -14.79 41.28
N PHE A 62 -28.59 -14.23 41.13
CA PHE A 62 -27.65 -13.95 42.20
C PHE A 62 -28.39 -13.37 43.43
N THR A 63 -28.35 -14.09 44.56
CA THR A 63 -28.96 -13.66 45.82
C THR A 63 -27.86 -13.50 46.86
N ALA A 64 -27.09 -12.42 46.75
CA ALA A 64 -26.13 -12.01 47.78
C ALA A 64 -26.85 -11.54 49.05
N SER A 65 -26.14 -11.60 50.19
CA SER A 65 -26.57 -10.96 51.42
C SER A 65 -26.62 -9.44 51.25
N GLU A 66 -27.54 -8.78 51.95
CA GLU A 66 -27.80 -7.33 51.84
C GLU A 66 -26.54 -6.49 52.12
N SER A 67 -25.64 -6.96 53.00
CA SER A 67 -24.36 -6.31 53.31
C SER A 67 -23.32 -6.41 52.19
N VAL A 68 -23.29 -7.51 51.43
CA VAL A 68 -22.37 -7.68 50.29
C VAL A 68 -22.85 -6.86 49.10
N LEU A 69 -24.17 -6.74 48.93
CA LEU A 69 -24.76 -5.87 47.91
C LEU A 69 -24.44 -4.39 48.17
N GLU A 70 -24.51 -3.92 49.41
CA GLU A 70 -24.14 -2.53 49.75
C GLU A 70 -22.65 -2.23 49.49
N GLU A 71 -21.74 -3.11 49.92
CA GLU A 71 -20.29 -2.93 49.68
C GLU A 71 -19.92 -3.06 48.19
N LEU A 72 -20.57 -3.96 47.45
CA LEU A 72 -20.39 -4.10 46.00
C LEU A 72 -20.91 -2.87 45.23
N THR A 73 -22.06 -2.33 45.65
CA THR A 73 -22.64 -1.13 45.02
C THR A 73 -21.76 0.09 45.27
N ALA A 74 -21.23 0.24 46.49
CA ALA A 74 -20.28 1.31 46.81
C ALA A 74 -18.99 1.20 45.99
N ALA A 75 -18.41 -0.02 45.91
CA ALA A 75 -17.21 -0.26 45.13
C ALA A 75 -17.41 -0.01 43.62
N THR A 76 -18.55 -0.41 43.07
CA THR A 76 -18.86 -0.21 41.65
C THR A 76 -19.05 1.27 41.31
N ASN A 77 -19.73 2.02 42.20
CA ASN A 77 -19.89 3.46 42.05
C ASN A 77 -18.56 4.23 42.14
N ASP A 78 -17.63 3.76 42.98
CA ASP A 78 -16.29 4.33 43.10
C ASP A 78 -15.39 3.97 41.90
N PHE A 79 -15.63 2.83 41.25
CA PHE A 79 -14.86 2.36 40.09
C PHE A 79 -15.29 3.00 38.76
N GLN A 80 -16.59 3.27 38.58
CA GLN A 80 -17.15 3.84 37.35
C GLN A 80 -16.41 5.09 36.81
N PRO A 81 -16.08 6.12 37.63
CA PRO A 81 -15.32 7.27 37.12
C PRO A 81 -13.89 6.92 36.68
N MET A 82 -13.31 5.85 37.22
CA MET A 82 -11.99 5.36 36.81
C MET A 82 -12.07 4.59 35.49
N ALA A 83 -13.12 3.80 35.29
CA ALA A 83 -13.42 3.12 34.03
C ALA A 83 -13.66 4.12 32.88
N ASP A 84 -14.47 5.16 33.11
CA ASP A 84 -14.71 6.23 32.13
C ASP A 84 -13.41 6.96 31.76
N LYS A 85 -12.52 7.20 32.74
CA LYS A 85 -11.21 7.83 32.50
C LYS A 85 -10.30 6.94 31.65
N ILE A 86 -10.27 5.63 31.92
CA ILE A 86 -9.49 4.66 31.13
C ILE A 86 -10.01 4.62 29.68
N ILE A 87 -11.33 4.58 29.49
CA ILE A 87 -11.93 4.61 28.14
C ILE A 87 -11.54 5.89 27.41
N GLU A 88 -11.64 7.06 28.05
CA GLU A 88 -11.29 8.33 27.40
C GLU A 88 -9.78 8.45 27.13
N GLU A 89 -8.91 7.97 28.02
CA GLU A 89 -7.46 7.91 27.77
C GLU A 89 -7.14 7.04 26.55
N VAL A 90 -7.70 5.82 26.50
CA VAL A 90 -7.50 4.90 25.38
C VAL A 90 -8.13 5.45 24.08
N TRP A 91 -9.26 6.15 24.18
CA TRP A 91 -9.89 6.84 23.05
C TRP A 91 -8.98 7.92 22.44
N GLN A 92 -8.41 8.79 23.28
CA GLN A 92 -7.53 9.88 22.84
C GLN A 92 -6.18 9.37 22.33
N ASP A 93 -5.65 8.30 22.92
CA ASP A 93 -4.33 7.75 22.57
C ASP A 93 -4.36 6.87 21.33
N LYS A 94 -5.41 6.04 21.16
CA LYS A 94 -5.47 5.04 20.08
C LYS A 94 -6.46 5.35 18.97
N VAL A 95 -7.61 5.95 19.27
CA VAL A 95 -8.71 6.05 18.28
C VAL A 95 -8.70 7.39 17.53
N VAL A 96 -8.52 8.50 18.22
CA VAL A 96 -8.48 9.85 17.60
C VAL A 96 -7.32 10.00 16.58
N PRO A 97 -6.09 9.53 16.87
CA PRO A 97 -4.96 9.71 15.95
C PRO A 97 -5.16 9.03 14.60
N VAL A 98 -5.94 7.95 14.53
CA VAL A 98 -6.24 7.23 13.29
C VAL A 98 -7.01 8.12 12.30
N ALA A 99 -8.00 8.87 12.81
CA ALA A 99 -8.77 9.80 12.01
C ALA A 99 -7.93 10.98 11.50
N ASP A 100 -7.08 11.54 12.37
CA ASP A 100 -6.19 12.65 12.02
C ASP A 100 -5.11 12.22 11.03
N ALA A 101 -4.60 10.99 11.16
CA ALA A 101 -3.68 10.38 10.21
C ALA A 101 -4.32 10.26 8.82
N ALA A 102 -5.53 9.70 8.73
CA ALA A 102 -6.24 9.58 7.44
C ALA A 102 -6.48 10.95 6.76
N LYS A 103 -6.85 11.98 7.55
CA LYS A 103 -7.04 13.35 7.04
C LYS A 103 -5.73 13.95 6.54
N THR A 104 -4.64 13.75 7.27
CA THR A 104 -3.31 14.22 6.89
C THR A 104 -2.81 13.50 5.63
N GLU A 105 -3.02 12.19 5.52
CA GLU A 105 -2.64 11.38 4.36
C GLU A 105 -3.35 11.84 3.09
N LEU A 106 -4.68 11.97 3.13
CA LEU A 106 -5.46 12.46 1.99
C LEU A 106 -5.06 13.90 1.65
N GLY A 107 -4.85 14.76 2.65
CA GLY A 107 -4.43 16.14 2.46
C GLY A 107 -3.13 16.26 1.65
N LYS A 108 -2.11 15.47 2.03
CA LYS A 108 -0.83 15.39 1.31
C LYS A 108 -0.99 14.87 -0.11
N SER A 109 -1.69 13.75 -0.31
CA SER A 109 -1.91 13.18 -1.63
C SER A 109 -2.59 14.18 -2.56
N LEU A 110 -3.64 14.85 -2.10
CA LEU A 110 -4.34 15.86 -2.89
C LEU A 110 -3.48 17.10 -3.19
N GLU A 111 -2.59 17.50 -2.26
CA GLU A 111 -1.64 18.60 -2.48
C GLU A 111 -0.63 18.26 -3.59
N TRP A 112 -0.04 17.06 -3.57
CA TRP A 112 0.87 16.62 -4.63
C TRP A 112 0.18 16.51 -5.98
N LEU A 113 -1.06 16.01 -6.01
CA LEU A 113 -1.87 15.96 -7.23
C LEU A 113 -2.20 17.38 -7.73
N GLU A 114 -2.48 18.32 -6.83
CA GLU A 114 -2.77 19.71 -7.16
C GLU A 114 -1.55 20.45 -7.73
N GLU A 115 -0.36 20.28 -7.15
CA GLU A 115 0.88 20.91 -7.62
C GLU A 115 1.18 20.54 -9.08
N ASN A 116 1.15 19.24 -9.35
CA ASN A 116 1.35 18.69 -10.68
C ASN A 116 0.23 19.13 -11.65
N SER A 117 -1.03 19.23 -11.19
CA SER A 117 -2.15 19.68 -12.01
C SER A 117 -2.02 21.15 -12.38
N ARG A 118 -1.52 21.97 -11.46
CA ARG A 118 -1.20 23.38 -11.70
C ARG A 118 -0.07 23.52 -12.70
N SER A 119 0.97 22.69 -12.61
CA SER A 119 2.07 22.67 -13.58
C SER A 119 1.56 22.34 -14.99
N PHE A 120 0.78 21.27 -15.12
CA PHE A 120 0.15 20.86 -16.38
C PHE A 120 -0.73 21.96 -16.99
N ALA A 121 -1.65 22.53 -16.20
CA ALA A 121 -2.55 23.57 -16.69
C ALA A 121 -1.80 24.84 -17.11
N ARG A 122 -0.73 25.22 -16.40
CA ARG A 122 0.13 26.34 -16.79
C ARG A 122 0.84 26.10 -18.12
N GLN A 123 1.32 24.88 -18.39
CA GLN A 123 1.93 24.54 -19.68
C GLN A 123 0.93 24.72 -20.83
N ILE A 124 -0.33 24.28 -20.64
CA ILE A 124 -1.40 24.48 -21.62
C ILE A 124 -1.70 25.96 -21.85
N LEU A 125 -1.88 26.72 -20.77
CA LEU A 125 -2.19 28.15 -20.86
C LEU A 125 -1.08 28.92 -21.56
N ASN A 126 0.19 28.66 -21.21
CA ASN A 126 1.33 29.31 -21.84
C ASN A 126 1.43 28.96 -23.33
N GLY A 127 1.28 27.68 -23.68
CA GLY A 127 1.32 27.26 -25.08
C GLY A 127 0.16 27.81 -25.91
N LEU A 128 -1.06 27.89 -25.36
CA LEU A 128 -2.20 28.53 -26.02
C LEU A 128 -1.99 30.04 -26.18
N ALA A 129 -1.41 30.72 -25.19
CA ALA A 129 -1.08 32.14 -25.29
C ALA A 129 -0.04 32.42 -26.38
N GLU A 130 1.00 31.59 -26.48
CA GLU A 130 2.01 31.71 -27.53
C GLU A 130 1.39 31.51 -28.94
N VAL A 131 0.51 30.52 -29.09
CA VAL A 131 -0.23 30.29 -30.34
C VAL A 131 -1.12 31.49 -30.69
N GLN A 132 -1.82 32.06 -29.70
CA GLN A 132 -2.65 33.25 -29.89
C GLN A 132 -1.82 34.46 -30.32
N GLU A 133 -0.67 34.70 -29.69
CA GLU A 133 0.26 35.79 -30.05
C GLU A 133 0.69 35.69 -31.52
N LYS A 134 1.09 34.50 -31.95
CA LYS A 134 1.55 34.25 -33.34
C LYS A 134 0.43 34.43 -34.36
N LEU A 135 -0.79 34.01 -34.04
CA LEU A 135 -1.90 34.02 -35.00
C LEU A 135 -2.67 35.34 -35.07
N PHE A 136 -2.92 36.01 -33.93
CA PHE A 136 -3.95 37.06 -33.85
C PHE A 136 -3.42 38.47 -33.51
N PHE A 137 -2.27 38.61 -32.83
CA PHE A 137 -1.86 39.89 -32.24
C PHE A 137 -0.77 40.65 -33.02
N SER A 138 -0.40 40.19 -34.22
CA SER A 138 0.56 40.89 -35.08
C SER A 138 -0.11 41.87 -36.05
N SER A 139 0.59 42.97 -36.36
CA SER A 139 0.11 44.03 -37.25
C SER A 139 -0.29 43.49 -38.64
N GLY A 140 -1.47 43.93 -39.13
CA GLY A 140 -1.97 43.65 -40.48
C GLY A 140 -2.99 42.51 -40.63
N VAL A 141 -3.57 41.98 -39.54
CA VAL A 141 -4.57 40.89 -39.60
C VAL A 141 -5.97 41.45 -39.88
N THR A 142 -6.53 41.16 -41.06
CA THR A 142 -7.98 41.10 -41.25
C THR A 142 -8.45 39.70 -40.89
N LEU A 143 -9.17 39.57 -39.77
CA LEU A 143 -9.77 38.30 -39.35
C LEU A 143 -10.80 37.84 -40.39
N SER A 144 -10.49 36.81 -41.17
CA SER A 144 -11.51 36.02 -41.85
C SER A 144 -12.39 35.33 -40.80
N ASP A 145 -13.67 35.08 -41.11
CA ASP A 145 -14.62 34.41 -40.19
C ASP A 145 -14.05 33.13 -39.57
N GLU A 146 -13.23 32.37 -40.30
CA GLU A 146 -12.66 31.11 -39.83
C GLU A 146 -11.51 31.30 -38.81
N LEU A 147 -10.73 32.39 -38.95
CA LEU A 147 -9.71 32.77 -37.95
C LEU A 147 -10.40 33.27 -36.68
N TYR A 148 -11.52 33.97 -36.81
CA TYR A 148 -12.34 34.36 -35.67
C TYR A 148 -12.93 33.15 -34.94
N GLN A 149 -13.43 32.15 -35.66
CA GLN A 149 -13.90 30.90 -35.04
C GLN A 149 -12.76 30.13 -34.35
N LEU A 150 -11.55 30.12 -34.94
CA LEU A 150 -10.37 29.51 -34.30
C LEU A 150 -9.98 30.24 -33.02
N GLN A 151 -9.98 31.58 -33.04
CA GLN A 151 -9.72 32.40 -31.86
C GLN A 151 -10.72 32.09 -30.74
N LYS A 152 -12.02 32.05 -31.07
CA LYS A 152 -13.07 31.72 -30.10
C LYS A 152 -12.87 30.34 -29.48
N LYS A 153 -12.52 29.32 -30.27
CA LYS A 153 -12.22 27.98 -29.75
C LYS A 153 -11.00 27.97 -28.81
N MET A 154 -9.97 28.76 -29.10
CA MET A 154 -8.81 28.89 -28.20
C MET A 154 -9.20 29.58 -26.89
N GLU A 155 -9.99 30.66 -26.96
CA GLU A 155 -10.51 31.36 -25.77
C GLU A 155 -11.37 30.43 -24.91
N GLU A 156 -12.27 29.64 -25.52
CA GLU A 156 -13.06 28.63 -24.82
C GLU A 156 -12.16 27.59 -24.11
N ARG A 157 -11.03 27.18 -24.71
CA ARG A 157 -10.09 26.24 -24.08
C ARG A 157 -9.29 26.86 -22.94
N VAL A 158 -8.87 28.12 -23.09
CA VAL A 158 -8.25 28.88 -22.00
C VAL A 158 -9.22 28.98 -20.82
N GLU A 159 -10.50 29.30 -21.08
CA GLU A 159 -11.52 29.39 -20.04
C GLU A 159 -11.77 28.05 -19.33
N LEU A 160 -11.85 26.94 -20.07
CA LEU A 160 -11.99 25.59 -19.50
C LEU A 160 -10.80 25.22 -18.61
N THR A 161 -9.58 25.50 -19.06
CA THR A 161 -8.35 25.23 -18.29
C THR A 161 -8.29 26.08 -17.02
N GLN A 162 -8.70 27.34 -17.10
CA GLN A 162 -8.78 28.22 -15.94
C GLN A 162 -9.87 27.80 -14.94
N LYS A 163 -11.02 27.33 -15.43
CA LYS A 163 -12.09 26.75 -14.60
C LYS A 163 -11.62 25.51 -13.86
N PHE A 164 -10.86 24.64 -14.53
CA PHE A 164 -10.24 23.48 -13.88
C PHE A 164 -9.28 23.90 -12.77
N LEU A 165 -8.35 24.83 -13.05
CA LEU A 165 -7.42 25.37 -12.06
C LEU A 165 -8.12 25.93 -10.82
N ASN A 166 -9.17 26.72 -11.03
CA ASN A 166 -9.95 27.28 -9.93
C ASN A 166 -10.76 26.20 -9.18
N GLY A 167 -11.10 25.10 -9.86
CA GLY A 167 -11.83 23.97 -9.29
C GLY A 167 -10.98 23.03 -8.45
N LEU A 168 -9.65 23.01 -8.62
CA LEU A 168 -8.75 22.11 -7.88
C LEU A 168 -8.83 22.33 -6.37
N GLU A 169 -8.72 23.59 -5.92
CA GLU A 169 -8.77 23.93 -4.50
C GLU A 169 -10.14 23.59 -3.88
N THR A 170 -11.21 23.87 -4.61
CA THR A 170 -12.58 23.54 -4.17
C THR A 170 -12.79 22.03 -4.10
N GLY A 171 -12.25 21.27 -5.06
CA GLY A 171 -12.30 19.81 -5.08
C GLY A 171 -11.53 19.19 -3.92
N ARG A 172 -10.36 19.75 -3.57
CA ARG A 172 -9.57 19.33 -2.41
C ARG A 172 -10.33 19.54 -1.11
N LEU A 173 -10.85 20.75 -0.88
CA LEU A 173 -11.62 21.07 0.32
C LEU A 173 -12.85 20.16 0.45
N LYS A 174 -13.59 19.96 -0.64
CA LYS A 174 -14.75 19.09 -0.64
C LYS A 174 -14.39 17.63 -0.28
N SER A 175 -13.28 17.12 -0.78
CA SER A 175 -12.84 15.74 -0.49
C SER A 175 -12.43 15.61 0.98
N LEU A 176 -11.76 16.62 1.54
CA LEU A 176 -11.41 16.66 2.96
C LEU A 176 -12.66 16.77 3.87
N ASP A 177 -13.65 17.58 3.48
CA ASP A 177 -14.91 17.70 4.20
C ASP A 177 -15.72 16.38 4.14
N GLU A 178 -15.72 15.70 3.00
CA GLU A 178 -16.34 14.38 2.83
C GLU A 178 -15.68 13.34 3.75
N LEU A 179 -14.34 13.31 3.82
CA LEU A 179 -13.61 12.43 4.74
C LEU A 179 -13.87 12.79 6.21
N GLU A 180 -13.90 14.07 6.56
CA GLU A 180 -14.16 14.53 7.94
C GLU A 180 -15.56 14.13 8.41
N LEU A 181 -16.57 14.30 7.56
CA LEU A 181 -17.94 13.86 7.84
C LEU A 181 -18.02 12.33 8.01
N TYR A 182 -17.32 11.59 7.16
CA TYR A 182 -17.27 10.13 7.22
C TYR A 182 -16.57 9.65 8.50
N SER A 183 -15.38 10.19 8.78
CA SER A 183 -14.58 9.89 9.96
C SER A 183 -15.33 10.20 11.25
N SER A 184 -16.00 11.36 11.33
CA SER A 184 -16.81 11.72 12.51
C SER A 184 -17.93 10.71 12.79
N ARG A 185 -18.54 10.12 11.74
CA ARG A 185 -19.57 9.07 11.90
C ARG A 185 -18.95 7.77 12.39
N GLN A 186 -17.82 7.36 11.84
CA GLN A 186 -17.11 6.15 12.25
C GLN A 186 -16.61 6.26 13.70
N LEU A 187 -15.99 7.39 14.05
CA LEU A 187 -15.59 7.70 15.43
C LEU A 187 -16.79 7.62 16.37
N LYS A 188 -17.93 8.22 16.02
CA LYS A 188 -19.14 8.11 16.84
C LYS A 188 -19.59 6.66 17.05
N GLN A 189 -19.57 5.84 16.00
CA GLN A 189 -19.93 4.41 16.10
C GLN A 189 -18.95 3.64 16.99
N VAL A 190 -17.64 3.88 16.85
CA VAL A 190 -16.62 3.25 17.70
C VAL A 190 -16.80 3.68 19.15
N ARG A 191 -17.07 4.97 19.40
CA ARG A 191 -17.31 5.52 20.75
C ARG A 191 -18.53 4.87 21.42
N GLU A 192 -19.67 4.86 20.76
CA GLU A 192 -20.90 4.23 21.29
C GLU A 192 -20.69 2.75 21.59
N SER A 193 -19.89 2.07 20.78
CA SER A 193 -19.61 0.65 20.95
C SER A 193 -18.59 0.38 22.08
N LEU A 194 -17.58 1.22 22.24
CA LEU A 194 -16.65 1.17 23.38
C LEU A 194 -17.34 1.47 24.71
N GLU A 195 -18.23 2.47 24.75
CA GLU A 195 -19.04 2.76 25.94
C GLU A 195 -19.96 1.58 26.31
N HIS A 196 -20.51 0.89 25.31
CA HIS A 196 -21.32 -0.31 25.54
C HIS A 196 -20.47 -1.46 26.10
N GLU A 197 -19.27 -1.67 25.56
CA GLU A 197 -18.37 -2.72 25.99
C GLU A 197 -17.76 -2.44 27.37
N GLY A 198 -17.43 -1.19 27.67
CA GLY A 198 -17.09 -0.72 29.02
C GLY A 198 -18.08 -1.19 30.06
N LYS A 199 -19.38 -0.98 29.81
CA LYS A 199 -20.45 -1.45 30.70
C LYS A 199 -20.51 -2.97 30.84
N ILE A 200 -20.20 -3.73 29.78
CA ILE A 200 -20.16 -5.19 29.84
C ILE A 200 -18.98 -5.65 30.70
N VAL A 201 -17.81 -5.04 30.55
CA VAL A 201 -16.62 -5.35 31.34
C VAL A 201 -16.82 -4.94 32.81
N GLU A 202 -17.44 -3.79 33.08
CA GLU A 202 -17.85 -3.38 34.43
C GLU A 202 -18.76 -4.43 35.07
N GLN A 203 -19.81 -4.88 34.37
CA GLN A 203 -20.71 -5.93 34.86
C GLN A 203 -20.00 -7.27 35.10
N TYR A 204 -18.99 -7.59 34.28
CA TYR A 204 -18.17 -8.78 34.47
C TYR A 204 -17.27 -8.68 35.71
N LEU A 205 -16.64 -7.52 35.92
CA LEU A 205 -15.83 -7.25 37.10
C LEU A 205 -16.69 -7.27 38.37
N GLU A 206 -17.86 -6.61 38.35
CA GLU A 206 -18.83 -6.63 39.44
C GLU A 206 -19.19 -8.08 39.84
N ARG A 207 -19.53 -8.93 38.86
CA ARG A 207 -19.83 -10.35 39.12
C ARG A 207 -18.65 -11.12 39.67
N THR A 208 -17.45 -10.85 39.16
CA THR A 208 -16.21 -11.52 39.61
C THR A 208 -15.88 -11.14 41.05
N LEU A 209 -16.06 -9.88 41.42
CA LEU A 209 -15.84 -9.36 42.76
C LEU A 209 -16.85 -9.89 43.75
N ALA A 210 -18.12 -9.94 43.34
CA ALA A 210 -19.18 -10.52 44.14
C ALA A 210 -18.88 -12.00 44.50
N MET A 211 -18.41 -12.79 43.53
CA MET A 211 -17.99 -14.18 43.77
C MET A 211 -16.75 -14.29 44.68
N GLN A 212 -15.77 -13.39 44.53
CA GLN A 212 -14.58 -13.37 45.38
C GLN A 212 -14.89 -12.98 46.83
N MET A 213 -15.82 -12.03 47.03
CA MET A 213 -16.28 -11.62 48.35
C MET A 213 -17.04 -12.74 49.05
N GLU A 214 -17.94 -13.45 48.36
CA GLU A 214 -18.69 -14.57 48.92
C GLU A 214 -17.80 -15.76 49.29
N THR A 215 -16.84 -16.11 48.43
CA THR A 215 -15.91 -17.23 48.67
C THR A 215 -15.03 -16.99 49.90
N ARG A 216 -14.69 -15.73 50.19
CA ARG A 216 -13.80 -15.37 51.32
C ARG A 216 -14.53 -15.01 52.61
N MET A 217 -15.78 -14.56 52.55
CA MET A 217 -16.64 -14.46 53.74
C MET A 217 -16.93 -15.82 54.38
N VAL A 218 -16.87 -16.91 53.60
CA VAL A 218 -16.96 -18.28 54.14
C VAL A 218 -15.70 -18.69 54.91
N ASP A 219 -14.54 -18.06 54.64
CA ASP A 219 -13.23 -18.47 55.16
C ASP A 219 -12.65 -17.54 56.25
N ASN A 220 -13.04 -16.27 56.34
CA ASN A 220 -12.64 -15.38 57.45
C ASN A 220 -13.51 -14.10 57.54
N ASP A 221 -13.79 -13.68 58.78
CA ASP A 221 -14.64 -12.53 59.20
C ASP A 221 -13.99 -11.14 58.95
N GLU A 222 -13.18 -10.97 57.90
CA GLU A 222 -12.52 -9.70 57.56
C GLU A 222 -13.22 -8.95 56.42
N LYS A 223 -13.47 -7.65 56.63
CA LYS A 223 -14.00 -6.74 55.62
C LYS A 223 -13.05 -6.61 54.44
N LEU A 224 -13.55 -6.87 53.23
CA LEU A 224 -12.79 -6.68 52.00
C LEU A 224 -12.70 -5.20 51.65
N VAL A 225 -11.49 -4.70 51.40
CA VAL A 225 -11.28 -3.49 50.59
C VAL A 225 -11.10 -3.99 49.14
N PRO A 226 -12.03 -3.69 48.22
CA PRO A 226 -11.83 -3.98 46.80
C PRO A 226 -10.52 -3.32 46.33
N GLN A 227 -9.59 -4.11 45.80
CA GLN A 227 -8.32 -3.58 45.26
C GLN A 227 -8.60 -2.92 43.91
N MET A 228 -9.06 -1.67 43.95
CA MET A 228 -9.44 -0.87 42.77
C MET A 228 -8.36 -0.84 41.69
N GLU A 229 -7.07 -0.80 42.09
CA GLU A 229 -5.95 -0.83 41.16
C GLU A 229 -5.91 -2.09 40.30
N ARG A 230 -6.20 -3.27 40.88
CA ARG A 230 -6.23 -4.52 40.11
C ARG A 230 -7.44 -4.61 39.19
N MET A 231 -8.58 -4.02 39.58
CA MET A 231 -9.75 -3.94 38.70
C MET A 231 -9.48 -3.00 37.53
N ALA A 232 -8.82 -1.87 37.80
CA ALA A 232 -8.39 -0.93 36.77
C ALA A 232 -7.42 -1.61 35.79
N GLU A 233 -6.42 -2.35 36.28
CA GLU A 233 -5.51 -3.13 35.43
C GLU A 233 -6.26 -4.15 34.56
N GLN A 234 -7.16 -4.94 35.14
CA GLN A 234 -7.96 -5.93 34.40
C GLN A 234 -8.90 -5.27 33.38
N PHE A 235 -9.52 -4.16 33.75
CA PHE A 235 -10.38 -3.37 32.87
C PHE A 235 -9.57 -2.81 31.70
N THR A 236 -8.41 -2.20 31.97
CA THR A 236 -7.52 -1.68 30.93
C THR A 236 -7.10 -2.78 29.96
N VAL A 237 -6.68 -3.95 30.44
CA VAL A 237 -6.26 -5.06 29.55
C VAL A 237 -7.41 -5.52 28.65
N LEU A 238 -8.62 -5.68 29.21
CA LEU A 238 -9.79 -6.14 28.45
C LEU A 238 -10.25 -5.08 27.43
N ILE A 239 -10.29 -3.81 27.82
CA ILE A 239 -10.67 -2.71 26.93
C ILE A 239 -9.62 -2.47 25.85
N THR A 240 -8.33 -2.56 26.18
CA THR A 240 -7.24 -2.32 25.22
C THR A 240 -7.28 -3.35 24.09
N SER A 241 -7.47 -4.63 24.40
CA SER A 241 -7.59 -5.67 23.37
C SER A 241 -8.76 -5.42 22.42
N SER A 242 -9.90 -4.96 22.94
CA SER A 242 -11.06 -4.64 22.10
C SER A 242 -10.86 -3.37 21.27
N VAL A 243 -10.23 -2.36 21.85
CA VAL A 243 -9.87 -1.13 21.15
C VAL A 243 -8.93 -1.43 19.99
N ASP A 244 -7.94 -2.30 20.16
CA ASP A 244 -6.99 -2.64 19.09
C ASP A 244 -7.68 -3.28 17.88
N ASP A 245 -8.65 -4.18 18.09
CA ASP A 245 -9.44 -4.77 17.00
C ASP A 245 -10.30 -3.72 16.28
N ARG A 246 -10.87 -2.77 17.03
CA ARG A 246 -11.71 -1.69 16.48
C ARG A 246 -10.89 -0.63 15.76
N VAL A 247 -9.69 -0.33 16.26
CA VAL A 247 -8.73 0.56 15.62
C VAL A 247 -8.33 0.01 14.27
N ARG A 248 -7.97 -1.29 14.17
CA ARG A 248 -7.67 -1.93 12.89
C ARG A 248 -8.83 -1.86 11.89
N GLN A 249 -10.06 -2.07 12.38
CA GLN A 249 -11.27 -1.92 11.53
C GLN A 249 -11.48 -0.47 11.07
N LEU A 250 -11.27 0.49 11.97
CA LEU A 250 -11.36 1.92 11.66
C LEU A 250 -10.31 2.34 10.64
N GLU A 251 -9.06 1.90 10.82
CA GLU A 251 -7.96 2.13 9.88
C GLU A 251 -8.32 1.63 8.49
N GLN A 252 -8.79 0.38 8.37
CA GLN A 252 -9.19 -0.18 7.08
C GLN A 252 -10.32 0.61 6.42
N VAL A 253 -11.36 0.93 7.19
CA VAL A 253 -12.55 1.62 6.65
C VAL A 253 -12.24 3.06 6.24
N LEU A 254 -11.39 3.76 7.00
CA LEU A 254 -10.91 5.09 6.60
C LEU A 254 -9.96 5.01 5.41
N ALA A 255 -9.15 3.96 5.31
CA ALA A 255 -8.27 3.74 4.19
C ALA A 255 -9.02 3.57 2.88
N ASP A 256 -10.02 2.68 2.86
CA ASP A 256 -10.88 2.47 1.70
C ASP A 256 -11.53 3.80 1.22
N MET A 257 -11.91 4.68 2.16
CA MET A 257 -12.48 5.99 1.85
C MET A 257 -11.43 6.97 1.29
N VAL A 258 -10.22 7.00 1.84
CA VAL A 258 -9.11 7.80 1.32
C VAL A 258 -8.76 7.37 -0.11
N ASP A 259 -8.72 6.06 -0.36
CA ASP A 259 -8.50 5.50 -1.70
C ASP A 259 -9.59 5.90 -2.69
N GLU A 260 -10.86 5.82 -2.29
CA GLU A 260 -11.97 6.22 -3.15
C GLU A 260 -11.86 7.71 -3.53
N LEU A 261 -11.55 8.57 -2.55
CA LEU A 261 -11.41 10.01 -2.76
C LEU A 261 -10.18 10.35 -3.62
N ALA A 262 -9.04 9.70 -3.37
CA ALA A 262 -7.82 9.87 -4.16
C ALA A 262 -8.05 9.41 -5.61
N ALA A 263 -8.63 8.23 -5.82
CA ALA A 263 -8.98 7.70 -7.14
C ALA A 263 -9.95 8.62 -7.89
N ARG A 264 -10.91 9.22 -7.19
CA ARG A 264 -11.84 10.20 -7.78
C ARG A 264 -11.11 11.47 -8.22
N ALA A 265 -10.17 11.97 -7.44
CA ALA A 265 -9.33 13.11 -7.79
C ALA A 265 -8.46 12.81 -9.02
N ILE A 266 -7.78 11.65 -9.03
CA ILE A 266 -7.00 11.15 -10.17
C ILE A 266 -7.88 11.04 -11.43
N GLY A 267 -9.07 10.43 -11.32
CA GLY A 267 -10.00 10.28 -12.43
C GLY A 267 -10.48 11.62 -12.99
N ALA A 268 -10.71 12.62 -12.13
CA ALA A 268 -11.04 13.98 -12.56
C ALA A 268 -9.88 14.62 -13.35
N MET A 269 -8.64 14.45 -12.89
CA MET A 269 -7.44 14.96 -13.55
C MET A 269 -7.21 14.29 -14.90
N GLN A 270 -7.33 12.96 -14.98
CA GLN A 270 -7.22 12.21 -16.23
C GLN A 270 -8.29 12.66 -17.24
N LYS A 271 -9.54 12.83 -16.79
CA LYS A 271 -10.64 13.30 -17.64
C LYS A 271 -10.38 14.70 -18.19
N GLU A 272 -9.87 15.61 -17.37
CA GLU A 272 -9.54 16.96 -17.83
C GLU A 272 -8.38 16.92 -18.82
N ALA A 273 -7.31 16.19 -18.52
CA ALA A 273 -6.17 16.09 -19.41
C ALA A 273 -6.55 15.49 -20.78
N LEU A 274 -7.43 14.49 -20.81
CA LEU A 274 -8.02 13.96 -22.06
C LEU A 274 -8.85 15.02 -22.82
N SER A 275 -9.66 15.80 -22.10
CA SER A 275 -10.41 16.92 -22.67
C SER A 275 -9.48 17.93 -23.35
N GLN A 276 -8.36 18.26 -22.70
CA GLN A 276 -7.35 19.18 -23.22
C GLN A 276 -6.66 18.65 -24.48
N VAL A 277 -6.24 17.37 -24.49
CA VAL A 277 -5.70 16.74 -25.71
C VAL A 277 -6.69 16.79 -26.86
N SER A 278 -7.96 16.45 -26.60
CA SER A 278 -8.99 16.47 -27.64
C SER A 278 -9.18 17.88 -28.21
N GLY A 279 -9.16 18.91 -27.34
CA GLY A 279 -9.27 20.31 -27.72
C GLY A 279 -8.09 20.79 -28.56
N LEU A 280 -6.87 20.48 -28.13
CA LEU A 280 -5.64 20.81 -28.86
C LEU A 280 -5.59 20.11 -30.22
N ARG A 281 -6.06 18.85 -30.32
CA ARG A 281 -6.17 18.13 -31.59
C ARG A 281 -7.14 18.81 -32.55
N GLN A 282 -8.28 19.29 -32.04
CA GLN A 282 -9.25 20.03 -32.85
C GLN A 282 -8.68 21.35 -33.36
N ILE A 283 -8.01 22.11 -32.48
CA ILE A 283 -7.37 23.38 -32.83
C ILE A 283 -6.28 23.16 -33.88
N SER A 284 -5.42 22.15 -33.69
CA SER A 284 -4.37 21.76 -34.65
C SER A 284 -4.95 21.40 -36.02
N GLY A 285 -6.03 20.61 -36.07
CA GLY A 285 -6.70 20.28 -37.33
C GLY A 285 -7.33 21.48 -38.03
N ASP A 286 -7.80 22.48 -37.28
CA ASP A 286 -8.33 23.71 -37.87
C ASP A 286 -7.20 24.62 -38.40
N VAL A 287 -6.06 24.68 -37.71
CA VAL A 287 -4.84 25.37 -38.20
C VAL A 287 -4.33 24.72 -39.50
N GLU A 288 -4.28 23.40 -39.58
CA GLU A 288 -3.84 22.67 -40.78
C GLU A 288 -4.78 22.89 -41.97
N LYS A 289 -6.10 22.91 -41.75
CA LYS A 289 -7.09 23.26 -42.79
C LYS A 289 -6.88 24.68 -43.32
N LEU A 290 -6.56 25.62 -42.44
CA LEU A 290 -6.29 27.01 -42.83
C LEU A 290 -4.95 27.14 -43.57
N TRP A 291 -3.94 26.36 -43.17
CA TRP A 291 -2.63 26.31 -43.83
C TRP A 291 -2.72 25.86 -45.29
N ASN A 292 -3.53 24.84 -45.56
CA ASN A 292 -3.70 24.27 -46.91
C ASN A 292 -4.46 25.19 -47.89
N ARG A 293 -4.87 26.39 -47.47
CA ARG A 293 -5.57 27.35 -48.33
C ARG A 293 -4.60 28.24 -49.12
N PRO A 294 -4.98 28.69 -50.34
CA PRO A 294 -4.08 29.45 -51.21
C PRO A 294 -3.76 30.89 -50.74
N ARG A 295 -4.56 31.47 -49.83
CA ARG A 295 -4.47 32.89 -49.41
C ARG A 295 -4.30 33.07 -47.89
N GLY A 296 -3.97 32.01 -47.15
CA GLY A 296 -3.78 32.08 -45.70
C GLY A 296 -2.41 32.68 -45.32
N PRO A 297 -2.26 33.22 -44.09
CA PRO A 297 -0.99 33.68 -43.57
C PRO A 297 -0.11 32.46 -43.23
N ARG A 298 0.49 31.84 -44.25
CA ARG A 298 1.21 30.57 -44.15
C ARG A 298 2.20 30.59 -43.00
N GLU A 299 3.32 31.30 -43.07
CA GLU A 299 4.37 31.32 -42.04
C GLU A 299 3.85 31.38 -40.57
N ARG A 300 2.76 32.12 -40.32
CA ARG A 300 2.13 32.20 -38.98
C ARG A 300 1.37 30.93 -38.59
N LEU A 301 0.63 30.35 -39.53
CA LEU A 301 -0.03 29.06 -39.37
C LEU A 301 1.00 27.91 -39.25
N GLU A 302 2.20 28.03 -39.83
CA GLU A 302 3.31 27.07 -39.61
C GLU A 302 3.76 27.15 -38.17
N ALA A 303 4.12 28.36 -37.73
CA ALA A 303 4.66 28.59 -36.40
C ALA A 303 3.65 28.13 -35.33
N ALA A 304 2.38 28.48 -35.50
CA ALA A 304 1.30 28.00 -34.65
C ALA A 304 1.12 26.48 -34.71
N GLY A 305 1.24 25.88 -35.90
CA GLY A 305 1.18 24.43 -36.09
C GLY A 305 2.29 23.69 -35.34
N VAL A 306 3.52 24.21 -35.40
CA VAL A 306 4.68 23.67 -34.66
C VAL A 306 4.45 23.76 -33.15
N ILE A 307 4.06 24.93 -32.64
CA ILE A 307 3.78 25.11 -31.20
C ILE A 307 2.64 24.20 -30.75
N LEU A 308 1.57 24.05 -31.54
CA LEU A 308 0.45 23.14 -31.21
C LEU A 308 0.87 21.67 -31.24
N GLN A 309 1.77 21.29 -32.14
CA GLN A 309 2.31 19.93 -32.20
C GLN A 309 3.18 19.65 -30.98
N ASP A 310 4.05 20.58 -30.60
CA ASP A 310 4.88 20.48 -29.41
C ASP A 310 4.04 20.49 -28.14
N LEU A 311 3.03 21.36 -28.05
CA LEU A 311 2.10 21.40 -26.91
C LEU A 311 1.29 20.11 -26.82
N ARG A 312 0.78 19.58 -27.94
CA ARG A 312 0.06 18.30 -27.96
C ARG A 312 0.98 17.16 -27.54
N LYS A 313 2.25 17.18 -27.98
CA LYS A 313 3.25 16.21 -27.56
C LYS A 313 3.49 16.33 -26.06
N GLN A 314 3.74 17.52 -25.52
CA GLN A 314 3.92 17.75 -24.09
C GLN A 314 2.70 17.26 -23.29
N VAL A 315 1.48 17.67 -23.65
CA VAL A 315 0.26 17.27 -22.94
C VAL A 315 0.02 15.76 -23.00
N ASN A 316 0.30 15.13 -24.14
CA ASN A 316 0.17 13.68 -24.29
C ASN A 316 1.28 12.92 -23.55
N ASP A 317 2.51 13.43 -23.56
CA ASP A 317 3.63 12.91 -22.81
C ASP A 317 3.34 13.03 -21.31
N THR A 318 2.79 14.17 -20.86
CA THR A 318 2.30 14.41 -19.50
C THR A 318 1.14 13.48 -19.15
N LEU A 319 0.16 13.21 -20.02
CA LEU A 319 -0.86 12.18 -19.77
C LEU A 319 -0.31 10.76 -19.59
N ILE A 320 0.77 10.43 -20.30
CA ILE A 320 1.37 9.10 -20.29
C ILE A 320 2.37 8.94 -19.13
N THR A 321 3.04 10.02 -18.74
CA THR A 321 3.89 10.07 -17.53
C THR A 321 3.15 10.40 -16.25
N LEU A 322 1.95 10.97 -16.33
CA LEU A 322 1.00 11.14 -15.24
C LEU A 322 0.01 9.97 -15.21
N ALA A 323 0.53 8.74 -15.10
CA ALA A 323 -0.14 7.85 -14.18
C ALA A 323 -0.01 8.52 -12.81
N TRP A 324 -0.99 9.35 -12.45
CA TRP A 324 -1.00 10.11 -11.20
C TRP A 324 -0.80 9.23 -9.97
N GLU A 325 -1.13 7.95 -10.12
CA GLU A 325 -0.81 6.86 -9.23
C GLU A 325 0.71 6.62 -9.08
N ASP A 326 1.48 6.54 -10.17
CA ASP A 326 2.95 6.39 -10.14
C ASP A 326 3.63 7.56 -9.43
N VAL A 327 3.14 8.78 -9.63
CA VAL A 327 3.66 9.97 -8.93
C VAL A 327 3.42 9.85 -7.42
N LEU A 328 2.24 9.40 -7.01
CA LEU A 328 1.95 9.15 -5.61
C LEU A 328 2.82 8.01 -5.05
N ILE A 329 3.03 6.92 -5.80
CA ILE A 329 3.89 5.81 -5.39
C ILE A 329 5.32 6.29 -5.17
N GLU A 330 5.91 7.09 -6.06
CA GLU A 330 7.28 7.63 -5.85
C GLU A 330 7.35 8.56 -4.62
N LYS A 331 6.34 9.40 -4.39
CA LYS A 331 6.28 10.24 -3.18
C LYS A 331 6.10 9.43 -1.90
N ARG A 332 5.34 8.35 -1.95
CA ARG A 332 5.18 7.41 -0.85
C ARG A 332 6.44 6.58 -0.62
N TRP A 333 7.18 6.28 -1.68
CA TRP A 333 8.48 5.62 -1.58
C TRP A 333 9.49 6.51 -0.83
N GLU A 334 9.55 7.81 -1.14
CA GLU A 334 10.37 8.77 -0.38
C GLU A 334 10.03 8.75 1.14
N GLU A 335 8.74 8.70 1.50
CA GLU A 335 8.32 8.58 2.91
C GLU A 335 8.66 7.21 3.52
N MET A 336 8.59 6.13 2.73
CA MET A 336 8.90 4.77 3.17
C MET A 336 10.40 4.58 3.45
N LEU A 337 11.27 5.21 2.67
CA LEU A 337 12.71 5.22 2.90
C LEU A 337 13.05 5.73 4.32
N LEU A 338 12.39 6.80 4.77
CA LEU A 338 12.57 7.34 6.13
C LEU A 338 12.10 6.37 7.23
N ARG A 339 11.15 5.48 6.93
CA ARG A 339 10.69 4.44 7.87
C ARG A 339 11.66 3.28 7.91
N LEU A 340 12.14 2.84 6.74
CA LEU A 340 13.18 1.82 6.63
C LEU A 340 14.43 2.22 7.41
N GLU A 341 14.82 3.50 7.36
CA GLU A 341 15.93 4.03 8.17
C GLU A 341 15.69 3.91 9.69
N LYS A 342 14.45 4.07 10.16
CA LYS A 342 14.13 3.89 11.58
C LYS A 342 14.19 2.42 11.99
N VAL A 343 13.60 1.54 11.18
CA VAL A 343 13.64 0.08 11.41
C VAL A 343 15.09 -0.41 11.40
N GLU A 344 15.91 0.10 10.49
CA GLU A 344 17.35 -0.15 10.44
C GLU A 344 18.07 0.29 11.74
N GLN A 345 17.78 1.50 12.23
CA GLN A 345 18.37 2.00 13.48
C GLN A 345 17.96 1.19 14.71
N GLU A 346 16.72 0.70 14.76
CA GLU A 346 16.22 -0.15 15.84
C GLU A 346 16.84 -1.55 15.77
N LEU A 347 16.88 -2.15 14.58
CA LEU A 347 17.49 -3.46 14.36
C LEU A 347 18.99 -3.47 14.73
N LEU A 348 19.75 -2.47 14.27
CA LEU A 348 21.19 -2.39 14.49
C LEU A 348 21.56 -2.12 15.96
N GLN A 349 20.65 -1.66 16.81
CA GLN A 349 20.90 -1.51 18.25
C GLN A 349 21.00 -2.85 18.97
N ASP A 350 20.28 -3.86 18.48
CA ASP A 350 20.12 -5.16 19.15
C ASP A 350 20.86 -6.31 18.45
N VAL A 351 21.50 -6.07 17.32
CA VAL A 351 22.25 -7.08 16.57
C VAL A 351 23.62 -7.37 17.19
N GLU A 352 23.86 -8.64 17.50
CA GLU A 352 25.18 -9.11 17.95
C GLU A 352 26.22 -9.03 16.82
N ALA A 353 27.44 -8.59 17.16
CA ALA A 353 28.56 -8.49 16.21
C ALA A 353 28.91 -9.83 15.52
N ALA A 354 28.58 -10.96 16.15
CA ALA A 354 28.76 -12.30 15.57
C ALA A 354 27.79 -12.56 14.41
N LYS A 355 26.50 -12.19 14.56
CA LYS A 355 25.47 -12.35 13.52
C LYS A 355 25.76 -11.45 12.32
N LEU A 356 26.24 -10.24 12.58
CA LEU A 356 26.70 -9.32 11.52
C LEU A 356 27.91 -9.89 10.74
N ALA A 357 28.87 -10.52 11.43
CA ALA A 357 30.01 -11.15 10.77
C ALA A 357 29.61 -12.39 9.93
N GLU A 358 28.61 -13.15 10.38
CA GLU A 358 28.05 -14.29 9.65
C GLU A 358 27.37 -13.85 8.34
N VAL A 359 26.49 -12.85 8.41
CA VAL A 359 25.83 -12.27 7.21
C VAL A 359 26.86 -11.74 6.22
N GLN A 360 27.88 -11.02 6.69
CA GLN A 360 28.97 -10.54 5.83
C GLN A 360 29.75 -11.68 5.17
N ALA A 361 30.00 -12.77 5.90
CA ALA A 361 30.67 -13.94 5.35
C ALA A 361 29.81 -14.65 4.30
N SER A 362 28.50 -14.76 4.53
CA SER A 362 27.53 -15.31 3.59
C SER A 362 27.47 -14.48 2.30
N LEU A 363 27.31 -13.17 2.43
CA LEU A 363 27.28 -12.24 1.29
C LEU A 363 28.56 -12.29 0.45
N ARG A 364 29.74 -12.48 1.07
CA ARG A 364 31.00 -12.67 0.34
C ARG A 364 31.08 -13.98 -0.44
N GLN A 365 30.33 -15.00 -0.03
CA GLN A 365 30.23 -16.27 -0.77
C GLN A 365 29.25 -16.15 -1.95
N GLU A 366 28.14 -15.43 -1.74
CA GLU A 366 27.10 -15.27 -2.76
C GLU A 366 27.45 -14.20 -3.81
N LEU A 367 28.12 -13.11 -3.41
CA LEU A 367 28.57 -12.03 -4.28
C LEU A 367 30.05 -12.22 -4.62
N SER A 368 30.30 -12.99 -5.68
CA SER A 368 31.64 -13.37 -6.14
C SER A 368 32.57 -12.18 -6.38
N SER A 369 31.99 -11.03 -6.74
CA SER A 369 32.69 -9.80 -7.12
C SER A 369 32.83 -8.79 -5.96
N LEU A 370 32.36 -9.12 -4.75
CA LEU A 370 32.47 -8.27 -3.56
C LEU A 370 33.91 -8.19 -3.01
N ILE A 371 34.78 -9.12 -3.40
CA ILE A 371 36.15 -9.26 -2.88
C ILE A 371 37.07 -8.12 -3.34
N THR A 372 36.68 -7.38 -4.38
CA THR A 372 37.51 -6.37 -5.07
C THR A 372 37.29 -4.92 -4.65
N THR A 373 36.32 -4.61 -3.79
CA THR A 373 36.04 -3.24 -3.32
C THR A 373 36.88 -2.85 -2.10
N GLU A 374 37.75 -1.84 -2.23
CA GLU A 374 38.62 -1.33 -1.15
C GLU A 374 37.88 -0.39 -0.16
N GLU A 375 36.77 0.22 -0.57
CA GLU A 375 35.90 1.04 0.28
C GLU A 375 34.60 0.29 0.61
N TYR A 376 33.98 0.61 1.74
CA TYR A 376 32.69 0.07 2.17
C TYR A 376 31.57 0.98 1.65
N PRO A 377 30.92 0.67 0.52
CA PRO A 377 29.93 1.57 -0.06
C PRO A 377 28.60 1.49 0.70
N SER A 378 27.83 2.58 0.67
CA SER A 378 26.53 2.69 1.37
C SER A 378 25.56 1.56 1.01
N TRP A 379 25.55 1.11 -0.26
CA TRP A 379 24.68 0.02 -0.69
C TRP A 379 25.01 -1.32 -0.02
N LEU A 380 26.27 -1.56 0.40
CA LEU A 380 26.66 -2.81 1.07
C LEU A 380 26.09 -2.87 2.50
N GLU A 381 26.05 -1.73 3.19
CA GLU A 381 25.36 -1.61 4.49
C GLU A 381 23.87 -1.94 4.34
N LEU A 382 23.23 -1.40 3.28
CA LEU A 382 21.82 -1.65 3.00
C LEU A 382 21.50 -3.12 2.71
N ILE A 383 22.36 -3.84 1.98
CA ILE A 383 22.19 -5.30 1.78
C ILE A 383 22.37 -6.06 3.09
N ILE A 384 23.38 -5.72 3.89
CA ILE A 384 23.61 -6.38 5.18
C ILE A 384 22.38 -6.21 6.07
N THR A 385 21.82 -5.00 6.13
CA THR A 385 20.56 -4.73 6.82
C THR A 385 19.42 -5.55 6.24
N ALA A 386 19.29 -5.66 4.91
CA ALA A 386 18.25 -6.46 4.26
C ALA A 386 18.33 -7.96 4.61
N GLU A 387 19.53 -8.55 4.58
CA GLU A 387 19.76 -9.94 4.98
C GLU A 387 19.49 -10.16 6.47
N LEU A 388 19.90 -9.22 7.33
CA LEU A 388 19.55 -9.28 8.76
C LEU A 388 18.04 -9.25 8.97
N MET A 389 17.32 -8.38 8.27
CA MET A 389 15.86 -8.35 8.33
C MET A 389 15.24 -9.66 7.82
N TYR A 390 15.79 -10.25 6.76
CA TYR A 390 15.37 -11.55 6.24
C TYR A 390 15.56 -12.67 7.28
N ASP A 391 16.73 -12.76 7.92
CA ASP A 391 17.00 -13.77 8.94
C ASP A 391 16.07 -13.63 10.16
N TYR A 392 15.90 -12.40 10.66
CA TYR A 392 14.99 -12.13 11.77
C TYR A 392 13.53 -12.41 11.39
N TYR A 393 13.16 -12.23 10.12
CA TYR A 393 11.83 -12.57 9.62
C TYR A 393 11.61 -14.09 9.61
N GLN A 394 12.59 -14.86 9.13
CA GLN A 394 12.55 -16.33 9.12
C GLN A 394 12.51 -16.91 10.55
N GLU A 395 13.17 -16.25 11.51
CA GLU A 395 13.12 -16.59 12.94
C GLU A 395 11.82 -16.15 13.64
N GLY A 396 10.95 -15.40 12.96
CA GLY A 396 9.70 -14.85 13.52
C GLY A 396 9.90 -13.65 14.46
N LEU A 397 11.13 -13.15 14.59
CA LEU A 397 11.51 -12.04 15.49
C LEU A 397 11.27 -10.66 14.85
N LEU A 398 11.24 -10.56 13.52
CA LEU A 398 11.01 -9.28 12.83
C LEU A 398 9.60 -8.72 13.06
N ILE A 399 8.61 -9.59 13.30
CA ILE A 399 7.23 -9.16 13.60
C ILE A 399 7.18 -8.31 14.87
N GLU A 400 8.10 -8.53 15.82
CA GLU A 400 8.21 -7.76 17.06
C GLU A 400 8.82 -6.36 16.85
N ILE A 401 9.58 -6.16 15.75
CA ILE A 401 10.33 -4.92 15.46
C ILE A 401 9.60 -4.05 14.43
N SER A 402 9.13 -4.64 13.32
CA SER A 402 8.53 -3.88 12.21
C SER A 402 7.16 -4.39 11.76
N GLY A 403 6.61 -5.43 12.40
CA GLY A 403 5.24 -5.91 12.18
C GLY A 403 4.99 -6.68 10.87
N GLU A 404 5.76 -6.47 9.80
CA GLU A 404 5.47 -7.06 8.47
C GLU A 404 6.71 -7.42 7.62
N GLY A 405 6.60 -8.51 6.83
CA GLY A 405 7.66 -9.00 5.92
C GLY A 405 7.88 -8.15 4.66
N SER A 406 6.98 -7.21 4.39
CA SER A 406 7.03 -6.25 3.27
C SER A 406 8.22 -5.30 3.40
N TYR A 407 8.61 -4.95 4.62
CA TYR A 407 9.82 -4.20 4.89
C TYR A 407 11.09 -4.90 4.38
N VAL A 408 11.14 -6.23 4.44
CA VAL A 408 12.27 -7.02 3.94
C VAL A 408 12.41 -6.84 2.43
N VAL A 409 11.30 -6.99 1.68
CA VAL A 409 11.26 -6.78 0.23
C VAL A 409 11.75 -5.38 -0.14
N LEU A 410 11.22 -4.36 0.55
CA LEU A 410 11.52 -2.97 0.27
C LEU A 410 12.98 -2.61 0.59
N GLN A 411 13.56 -3.17 1.66
CA GLN A 411 14.97 -2.96 1.99
C GLN A 411 15.90 -3.59 0.92
N PHE A 412 15.56 -4.76 0.40
CA PHE A 412 16.29 -5.36 -0.73
C PHE A 412 16.22 -4.50 -1.99
N VAL A 413 15.06 -3.89 -2.30
CA VAL A 413 14.94 -2.97 -3.44
C VAL A 413 15.77 -1.69 -3.21
N ARG A 414 15.72 -1.12 -2.00
CA ARG A 414 16.46 0.10 -1.63
C ARG A 414 17.97 -0.06 -1.89
N ALA A 415 18.54 -1.21 -1.53
CA ALA A 415 19.95 -1.49 -1.75
C ALA A 415 20.34 -1.44 -3.24
N VAL A 416 19.51 -2.02 -4.11
CA VAL A 416 19.74 -2.02 -5.56
C VAL A 416 19.56 -0.62 -6.14
N GLU A 417 18.53 0.12 -5.74
CA GLU A 417 18.31 1.49 -6.22
C GLU A 417 19.51 2.39 -5.90
N GLU A 418 20.09 2.26 -4.71
CA GLU A 418 21.29 3.02 -4.32
C GLU A 418 22.49 2.68 -5.20
N MET A 419 22.73 1.39 -5.45
CA MET A 419 23.83 0.95 -6.32
C MET A 419 23.63 1.41 -7.77
N VAL A 420 22.43 1.29 -8.29
CA VAL A 420 22.08 1.65 -9.67
C VAL A 420 22.26 3.15 -9.93
N ARG A 421 21.92 4.02 -8.96
CA ARG A 421 22.17 5.48 -9.06
C ARG A 421 23.66 5.79 -9.19
N ALA A 422 24.51 5.00 -8.54
CA ALA A 422 25.97 5.18 -8.56
C ALA A 422 26.61 4.58 -9.82
N SER A 423 26.10 3.45 -10.30
CA SER A 423 26.77 2.61 -11.29
C SER A 423 26.23 2.70 -12.72
N VAL A 424 25.02 3.22 -12.96
CA VAL A 424 24.44 3.26 -14.31
C VAL A 424 24.38 4.69 -14.84
N ALA A 425 25.00 4.93 -15.99
CA ALA A 425 24.91 6.23 -16.65
C ALA A 425 24.77 6.10 -18.18
N LEU A 426 23.66 6.60 -18.75
CA LEU A 426 23.51 6.64 -20.20
C LEU A 426 23.93 7.99 -20.79
N PRO A 427 24.64 8.00 -21.94
CA PRO A 427 24.93 9.23 -22.68
C PRO A 427 23.66 9.97 -23.12
N ALA A 428 23.73 11.31 -23.14
CA ALA A 428 22.62 12.17 -23.60
C ALA A 428 22.14 11.82 -25.01
N ASP A 429 23.07 11.48 -25.90
CA ASP A 429 22.77 11.17 -27.29
C ASP A 429 21.87 9.94 -27.40
N LEU A 430 22.09 8.93 -26.55
CA LEU A 430 21.23 7.74 -26.49
C LEU A 430 19.87 8.08 -25.87
N LEU A 431 19.87 8.85 -24.77
CA LEU A 431 18.63 9.31 -24.14
C LEU A 431 17.79 10.20 -25.06
N ALA A 432 18.40 10.93 -26.00
CA ALA A 432 17.67 11.72 -26.99
C ALA A 432 16.91 10.84 -27.98
N GLN A 433 17.40 9.63 -28.27
CA GLN A 433 16.77 8.69 -29.21
C GLN A 433 15.43 8.14 -28.70
N ARG A 434 15.17 8.14 -27.39
CA ARG A 434 13.91 7.69 -26.78
C ARG A 434 12.66 8.31 -27.43
N ARG A 435 12.73 9.61 -27.69
CA ARG A 435 11.62 10.36 -28.31
C ARG A 435 11.39 10.01 -29.78
N GLN A 436 12.39 9.41 -30.42
CA GLN A 436 12.35 9.00 -31.82
C GLN A 436 11.85 7.55 -31.98
N VAL A 437 12.14 6.67 -31.02
CA VAL A 437 11.72 5.26 -31.05
C VAL A 437 10.32 4.99 -30.50
N LYS A 438 9.70 5.96 -29.81
CA LYS A 438 8.38 5.78 -29.15
C LYS A 438 7.26 5.24 -30.05
N ASP A 439 7.21 5.70 -31.30
CA ASP A 439 6.16 5.29 -32.24
C ASP A 439 6.42 3.86 -32.75
N GLN A 440 7.69 3.49 -32.91
CA GLN A 440 8.13 2.13 -33.29
C GLN A 440 7.89 1.12 -32.16
N VAL A 441 8.02 1.54 -30.90
CA VAL A 441 7.66 0.73 -29.72
C VAL A 441 6.18 0.40 -29.71
N ARG A 442 5.31 1.38 -30.02
CA ARG A 442 3.86 1.16 -30.10
C ARG A 442 3.46 0.22 -31.24
N GLU A 443 4.23 0.22 -32.32
CA GLU A 443 4.06 -0.66 -33.47
C GLU A 443 4.67 -2.07 -33.25
N GLY A 444 5.32 -2.31 -32.10
CA GLY A 444 5.88 -3.60 -31.73
C GLY A 444 7.24 -3.93 -32.37
N ALA A 445 7.97 -2.93 -32.87
CA ALA A 445 9.25 -3.14 -33.57
C ALA A 445 10.31 -3.84 -32.69
N TYR A 446 10.21 -3.70 -31.37
CA TYR A 446 11.20 -4.20 -30.41
C TYR A 446 10.70 -5.35 -29.54
N ASN A 447 9.57 -5.99 -29.90
CA ASN A 447 9.03 -7.14 -29.15
C ASN A 447 10.07 -8.25 -28.97
N HIS A 448 10.86 -8.53 -30.02
CA HIS A 448 11.89 -9.56 -30.01
C HIS A 448 13.00 -9.32 -28.95
N VAL A 449 13.32 -8.06 -28.64
CA VAL A 449 14.32 -7.73 -27.60
C VAL A 449 13.74 -7.99 -26.22
N PHE A 450 12.48 -7.63 -26.00
CA PHE A 450 11.81 -7.93 -24.73
C PHE A 450 11.56 -9.44 -24.54
N GLU A 451 11.30 -10.18 -25.62
CA GLU A 451 11.23 -11.65 -25.58
C GLU A 451 12.56 -12.28 -25.13
N GLN A 452 13.71 -11.69 -25.47
CA GLN A 452 15.02 -12.12 -24.97
C GLN A 452 15.16 -11.85 -23.47
N VAL A 453 14.69 -10.69 -22.97
CA VAL A 453 14.63 -10.39 -21.53
C VAL A 453 13.82 -11.46 -20.80
N LEU A 454 12.63 -11.78 -21.31
CA LEU A 454 11.77 -12.83 -20.73
C LEU A 454 12.44 -14.21 -20.77
N ALA A 455 13.15 -14.54 -21.85
CA ALA A 455 13.84 -15.81 -21.99
C ALA A 455 15.00 -15.97 -20.98
N GLU A 456 15.85 -14.95 -20.82
CA GLU A 456 16.97 -15.01 -19.88
C GLU A 456 16.49 -15.01 -18.42
N ILE A 457 15.43 -14.28 -18.08
CA ILE A 457 14.79 -14.36 -16.76
C ILE A 457 14.24 -15.75 -16.50
N THR A 458 13.51 -16.32 -17.46
CA THR A 458 12.91 -17.66 -17.32
C THR A 458 13.98 -18.74 -17.12
N LYS A 459 15.13 -18.60 -17.77
CA LYS A 459 16.26 -19.52 -17.65
C LYS A 459 16.90 -19.51 -16.27
N HIS A 460 17.03 -18.36 -15.63
CA HIS A 460 17.67 -18.23 -14.32
C HIS A 460 16.67 -18.44 -13.16
N ARG A 461 15.47 -17.85 -13.27
CA ARG A 461 14.46 -17.90 -12.21
C ARG A 461 13.04 -17.78 -12.81
N PRO A 462 12.37 -18.91 -13.10
CA PRO A 462 11.05 -18.91 -13.74
C PRO A 462 9.98 -18.12 -12.98
N GLY A 463 10.04 -18.10 -11.64
CA GLY A 463 9.08 -17.37 -10.79
C GLY A 463 9.06 -15.86 -11.04
N VAL A 464 10.21 -15.28 -11.40
CA VAL A 464 10.35 -13.83 -11.63
C VAL A 464 9.59 -13.35 -12.87
N LYS A 465 9.31 -14.26 -13.82
CA LYS A 465 8.61 -13.91 -15.06
C LYS A 465 7.23 -13.30 -14.79
N ALA A 466 6.53 -13.73 -13.75
CA ALA A 466 5.20 -13.24 -13.41
C ALA A 466 5.18 -11.73 -13.13
N TYR A 467 6.28 -11.15 -12.64
CA TYR A 467 6.38 -9.71 -12.36
C TYR A 467 6.65 -8.86 -13.62
N LEU A 468 6.89 -9.50 -14.77
CA LEU A 468 7.16 -8.86 -16.04
C LEU A 468 5.98 -8.97 -17.03
N GLU A 469 4.88 -9.61 -16.61
CA GLU A 469 3.65 -9.68 -17.39
C GLU A 469 3.04 -8.28 -17.56
N ASP A 470 2.61 -7.94 -18.77
CA ASP A 470 2.02 -6.66 -19.16
C ASP A 470 2.89 -5.39 -18.94
N VAL A 471 4.15 -5.55 -18.52
CA VAL A 471 5.09 -4.43 -18.33
C VAL A 471 5.49 -3.77 -19.66
N TYR A 472 5.60 -4.55 -20.74
CA TYR A 472 5.89 -4.07 -22.09
C TYR A 472 4.67 -4.27 -23.01
N PRO A 473 4.36 -3.34 -23.94
CA PRO A 473 5.13 -2.16 -24.34
C PRO A 473 4.88 -0.91 -23.49
N ASN A 474 3.87 -0.92 -22.62
CA ASN A 474 3.36 0.28 -21.96
C ASN A 474 4.40 0.95 -21.04
N GLY A 475 5.13 0.17 -20.24
CA GLY A 475 6.16 0.68 -19.33
C GLY A 475 7.31 1.37 -20.08
N PHE A 476 7.83 0.73 -21.14
CA PHE A 476 8.90 1.33 -21.95
C PHE A 476 8.40 2.54 -22.76
N TYR A 477 7.15 2.48 -23.24
CA TYR A 477 6.52 3.62 -23.91
C TYR A 477 6.39 4.82 -22.96
N SER A 478 6.01 4.59 -21.70
CA SER A 478 5.98 5.64 -20.67
C SER A 478 7.35 6.24 -20.42
N PHE A 479 8.39 5.40 -20.23
CA PHE A 479 9.78 5.86 -20.08
C PHE A 479 10.26 6.71 -21.25
N CYS A 480 9.88 6.37 -22.48
CA CYS A 480 10.26 7.13 -23.68
C CYS A 480 9.64 8.53 -23.72
N LEU A 481 8.61 8.78 -22.91
CA LEU A 481 7.85 10.02 -22.85
C LEU A 481 8.19 10.86 -21.61
N THR A 482 8.87 10.29 -20.63
CA THR A 482 9.24 11.00 -19.41
C THR A 482 10.12 12.23 -19.68
N PRO A 483 9.65 13.44 -19.35
CA PRO A 483 10.45 14.64 -19.50
C PRO A 483 11.57 14.68 -18.44
N GLY A 484 12.72 15.24 -18.80
CA GLY A 484 13.75 15.59 -17.81
C GLY A 484 14.48 14.40 -17.17
N ILE A 485 14.44 13.20 -17.74
CA ILE A 485 15.25 12.08 -17.24
C ILE A 485 16.73 12.45 -17.28
N SER A 486 17.37 12.35 -16.12
CA SER A 486 18.79 12.55 -15.90
C SER A 486 19.64 11.46 -16.54
N TYR A 487 20.95 11.74 -16.65
CA TYR A 487 21.94 10.77 -17.10
C TYR A 487 22.06 9.57 -16.17
N GLN A 488 21.78 9.78 -14.88
CA GLN A 488 21.67 8.75 -13.86
C GLN A 488 20.18 8.42 -13.62
N PRO A 489 19.82 7.15 -13.46
CA PRO A 489 18.46 6.74 -13.13
C PRO A 489 18.10 7.12 -11.70
N SER A 490 16.83 7.45 -11.43
CA SER A 490 16.35 7.70 -10.07
C SER A 490 15.96 6.42 -9.31
N ASN A 491 15.53 5.39 -10.04
CA ASN A 491 15.01 4.13 -9.50
C ASN A 491 15.32 2.93 -10.43
N CYS A 492 15.01 1.72 -9.96
CA CYS A 492 15.25 0.47 -10.72
C CYS A 492 14.54 0.46 -12.08
N GLY A 493 13.29 0.96 -12.15
CA GLY A 493 12.51 0.98 -13.38
C GLY A 493 13.14 1.85 -14.47
N GLN A 494 13.60 3.06 -14.13
CA GLN A 494 14.30 3.95 -15.06
C GLN A 494 15.61 3.32 -15.52
N ALA A 495 16.39 2.73 -14.61
CA ALA A 495 17.65 2.08 -14.96
C ALA A 495 17.44 0.91 -15.91
N ALA A 496 16.44 0.07 -15.64
CA ALA A 496 16.10 -1.04 -16.49
C ALA A 496 15.77 -0.59 -17.92
N TRP A 497 14.96 0.47 -18.06
CA TRP A 497 14.62 1.01 -19.37
C TRP A 497 15.77 1.74 -20.06
N MET A 498 16.68 2.34 -19.30
CA MET A 498 17.92 2.89 -19.83
C MET A 498 18.82 1.78 -20.41
N LEU A 499 19.00 0.68 -19.68
CA LEU A 499 19.74 -0.49 -20.17
C LEU A 499 19.05 -1.15 -21.36
N TYR A 500 17.71 -1.25 -21.34
CA TYR A 500 16.92 -1.77 -22.45
C TYR A 500 17.08 -0.93 -23.72
N LEU A 501 17.08 0.40 -23.59
CA LEU A 501 17.35 1.31 -24.70
C LEU A 501 18.75 1.09 -25.28
N TYR A 502 19.75 0.85 -24.42
CA TYR A 502 21.10 0.52 -24.86
C TYR A 502 21.13 -0.80 -25.66
N LEU A 503 20.49 -1.85 -25.15
CA LEU A 503 20.35 -3.15 -25.83
C LEU A 503 19.70 -3.01 -27.21
N MET A 504 18.65 -2.19 -27.32
CA MET A 504 17.96 -1.91 -28.60
C MET A 504 18.85 -1.22 -29.65
N THR A 505 19.89 -0.50 -29.22
CA THR A 505 20.84 0.16 -30.14
C THR A 505 22.03 -0.74 -30.52
N GLN A 506 22.25 -1.80 -29.74
CA GLN A 506 23.39 -2.73 -29.85
C GLN A 506 23.01 -4.07 -30.52
N VAL A 507 21.89 -4.11 -31.25
CA VAL A 507 21.13 -5.29 -31.76
C VAL A 507 21.91 -6.33 -32.61
N GLN A 508 23.24 -6.24 -32.72
CA GLN A 508 24.06 -7.17 -33.53
C GLN A 508 25.17 -7.92 -32.79
N GLN A 509 25.33 -7.77 -31.48
CA GLN A 509 26.36 -8.54 -30.73
C GLN A 509 25.72 -9.57 -29.80
N GLU A 510 25.78 -10.85 -30.19
CA GLU A 510 25.64 -12.00 -29.28
C GLU A 510 26.86 -12.07 -28.36
N SER A 511 27.05 -11.07 -27.50
CA SER A 511 28.11 -11.05 -26.49
C SER A 511 27.57 -11.55 -25.15
N GLU A 512 28.47 -12.11 -24.33
CA GLU A 512 28.15 -12.50 -22.96
C GLU A 512 27.67 -11.30 -22.13
N ASP A 513 28.22 -10.12 -22.39
CA ASP A 513 27.82 -8.85 -21.77
C ASP A 513 26.39 -8.46 -22.17
N ALA A 514 25.99 -8.65 -23.44
CA ALA A 514 24.62 -8.38 -23.87
C ALA A 514 23.61 -9.30 -23.16
N ALA A 515 23.95 -10.57 -22.93
CA ALA A 515 23.11 -11.49 -22.16
C ALA A 515 23.01 -11.08 -20.67
N ARG A 516 24.13 -10.67 -20.06
CA ARG A 516 24.17 -10.15 -18.69
C ARG A 516 23.35 -8.87 -18.52
N LEU A 517 23.47 -7.93 -19.47
CA LEU A 517 22.67 -6.71 -19.51
C LEU A 517 21.18 -6.99 -19.70
N THR A 518 20.85 -7.97 -20.55
CA THR A 518 19.48 -8.42 -20.79
C THR A 518 18.86 -8.98 -19.51
N LEU A 519 19.60 -9.85 -18.80
CA LEU A 519 19.19 -10.36 -17.50
C LEU A 519 19.03 -9.24 -16.47
N LEU A 520 20.01 -8.34 -16.34
CA LEU A 520 19.98 -7.22 -15.42
C LEU A 520 18.75 -6.32 -15.64
N SER A 521 18.43 -6.01 -16.90
CA SER A 521 17.22 -5.22 -17.23
C SER A 521 15.93 -5.89 -16.74
N GLY A 522 15.81 -7.21 -16.89
CA GLY A 522 14.66 -7.97 -16.40
C GLY A 522 14.57 -8.00 -14.87
N LEU A 523 15.70 -8.18 -14.17
CA LEU A 523 15.74 -8.19 -12.70
C LEU A 523 15.35 -6.84 -12.11
N LEU A 524 15.86 -5.74 -12.70
CA LEU A 524 15.52 -4.38 -12.26
C LEU A 524 14.05 -4.04 -12.49
N LEU A 525 13.44 -4.50 -13.59
CA LEU A 525 12.00 -4.35 -13.80
C LEU A 525 11.20 -5.15 -12.78
N ALA A 526 11.59 -6.37 -12.47
CA ALA A 526 10.91 -7.19 -11.48
C ALA A 526 10.97 -6.56 -10.08
N LEU A 527 12.14 -6.04 -9.68
CA LEU A 527 12.30 -5.32 -8.42
C LEU A 527 11.42 -4.06 -8.37
N HIS A 528 11.30 -3.32 -9.47
CA HIS A 528 10.40 -2.17 -9.56
C HIS A 528 8.93 -2.56 -9.42
N THR A 529 8.50 -3.65 -10.06
CA THR A 529 7.13 -4.18 -9.92
C THR A 529 6.86 -4.65 -8.49
N LEU A 530 7.81 -5.35 -7.86
CA LEU A 530 7.71 -5.78 -6.45
C LEU A 530 7.58 -4.57 -5.52
N ARG A 531 8.41 -3.55 -5.70
CA ARG A 531 8.32 -2.29 -4.93
C ARG A 531 6.93 -1.67 -5.03
N ASN A 532 6.41 -1.49 -6.25
CA ASN A 532 5.12 -0.85 -6.47
C ASN A 532 3.94 -1.69 -5.92
N ARG A 533 4.10 -3.02 -5.80
CA ARG A 533 3.11 -3.89 -5.16
C ARG A 533 2.98 -3.64 -3.66
N TYR A 534 4.06 -3.22 -3.00
CA TYR A 534 4.12 -3.08 -1.54
C TYR A 534 4.08 -1.62 -1.04
N VAL A 535 4.27 -0.64 -1.94
CA VAL A 535 4.09 0.79 -1.65
C VAL A 535 2.69 1.23 -2.06
N HIS A 536 1.83 1.52 -1.09
CA HIS A 536 0.46 1.96 -1.36
C HIS A 536 0.44 3.43 -1.85
N PRO A 537 -0.23 3.77 -2.97
CA PRO A 537 -0.27 5.14 -3.49
C PRO A 537 -0.93 6.14 -2.52
N SER A 538 -2.01 5.75 -1.86
CA SER A 538 -2.78 6.67 -1.00
C SER A 538 -2.42 6.60 0.48
N HIS A 539 -1.73 5.56 0.93
CA HIS A 539 -1.49 5.30 2.35
C HIS A 539 -0.01 5.23 2.69
N SER A 540 0.41 6.03 3.67
CA SER A 540 1.78 5.96 4.18
C SER A 540 1.92 4.91 5.28
N ASN A 541 0.84 4.69 6.05
CA ASN A 541 0.83 3.81 7.22
C ASN A 541 0.45 2.36 6.93
N ILE A 542 -0.19 2.09 5.80
CA ILE A 542 -0.59 0.73 5.44
C ILE A 542 0.49 0.18 4.54
N ILE A 543 1.27 -0.72 5.10
CA ILE A 543 2.12 -1.58 4.29
C ILE A 543 1.27 -2.78 3.93
N ILE A 544 1.33 -3.15 2.65
CA ILE A 544 0.55 -4.30 2.20
C ILE A 544 1.26 -5.53 2.76
N PRO A 545 0.61 -6.34 3.61
CA PRO A 545 1.26 -7.50 4.18
C PRO A 545 1.63 -8.46 3.04
N VAL A 546 2.80 -9.09 3.16
CA VAL A 546 3.26 -10.11 2.21
C VAL A 546 2.27 -11.26 2.22
N LYS A 547 1.50 -11.38 1.13
CA LYS A 547 0.54 -12.48 0.93
C LYS A 547 1.22 -13.74 0.41
N ASP A 548 2.34 -13.57 -0.28
CA ASP A 548 3.13 -14.65 -0.86
C ASP A 548 4.57 -14.55 -0.39
N LEU A 549 4.99 -15.49 0.45
CA LEU A 549 6.36 -15.58 0.96
C LEU A 549 7.39 -15.69 -0.17
N GLN A 550 6.97 -16.18 -1.35
CA GLN A 550 7.80 -16.23 -2.53
C GLN A 550 8.25 -14.83 -2.95
N ASP A 551 7.47 -13.77 -2.75
CA ASP A 551 7.86 -12.41 -3.12
C ASP A 551 9.13 -11.95 -2.37
N ILE A 552 9.36 -12.44 -1.14
CA ILE A 552 10.58 -12.13 -0.36
C ILE A 552 11.79 -12.86 -0.96
N ASP A 553 11.65 -14.15 -1.26
CA ASP A 553 12.72 -14.96 -1.84
C ASP A 553 13.08 -14.50 -3.26
N GLU A 554 12.09 -14.11 -4.06
CA GLU A 554 12.31 -13.56 -5.39
C GLU A 554 12.95 -12.17 -5.32
N ALA A 555 12.57 -11.32 -4.35
CA ALA A 555 13.23 -10.03 -4.12
C ALA A 555 14.71 -10.21 -3.73
N ARG A 556 15.00 -11.10 -2.77
CA ARG A 556 16.37 -11.44 -2.36
C ARG A 556 17.19 -11.94 -3.56
N PHE A 557 16.66 -12.90 -4.32
CA PHE A 557 17.34 -13.43 -5.50
C PHE A 557 17.61 -12.34 -6.55
N CYS A 558 16.61 -11.52 -6.88
CA CYS A 558 16.75 -10.46 -7.86
C CYS A 558 17.79 -9.43 -7.41
N THR A 559 17.77 -9.05 -6.13
CA THR A 559 18.72 -8.09 -5.56
C THR A 559 20.15 -8.60 -5.61
N LEU A 560 20.42 -9.79 -5.06
CA LEU A 560 21.78 -10.32 -5.02
C LEU A 560 22.35 -10.54 -6.43
N THR A 561 21.53 -11.08 -7.34
CA THR A 561 21.95 -11.31 -8.72
C THR A 561 22.16 -9.99 -9.46
N ALA A 562 21.28 -9.00 -9.29
CA ALA A 562 21.45 -7.69 -9.91
C ALA A 562 22.72 -6.99 -9.43
N ILE A 563 23.04 -7.09 -8.13
CA ILE A 563 24.23 -6.47 -7.55
C ILE A 563 25.51 -7.16 -8.03
N ASP A 564 25.54 -8.49 -8.08
CA ASP A 564 26.69 -9.21 -8.66
C ASP A 564 26.90 -8.83 -10.14
N LEU A 565 25.84 -8.69 -10.92
CA LEU A 565 25.92 -8.22 -12.32
C LEU A 565 26.40 -6.77 -12.42
N LEU A 566 25.90 -5.86 -11.58
CA LEU A 566 26.30 -4.46 -11.54
C LEU A 566 27.78 -4.29 -11.12
N LEU A 567 28.33 -5.20 -10.31
CA LEU A 567 29.75 -5.21 -9.94
C LEU A 567 30.65 -5.71 -11.09
N GLN A 568 30.12 -6.59 -11.94
CA GLN A 568 30.86 -7.19 -13.05
C GLN A 568 30.82 -6.35 -14.34
N LEU A 569 29.78 -5.53 -14.51
CA LEU A 569 29.55 -4.72 -15.70
C LEU A 569 30.02 -3.29 -15.45
N GLU A 570 30.88 -2.76 -16.31
CA GLU A 570 31.16 -1.32 -16.36
C GLU A 570 30.01 -0.62 -17.12
N LEU A 571 29.20 0.15 -16.41
CA LEU A 571 27.88 0.65 -16.86
C LEU A 571 27.73 2.18 -16.88
#